data_AF-A0A916N9W0-F1
#
_entry.id   AF-A0A916N9W0-F1
#
_cell.length_a   1.000
_cell.length_b   1.000
_cell.length_c   1.000
_cell.angle_alpha   90.00
_cell.angle_beta   90.00
_cell.angle_gamma   90.00
#
_symmetry.space_group_name_H-M   'P 1'
#
loop_
_entity.id
_entity.type
_entity.pdbx_description
1 polymer ?
#
loop_
_entity_poly.entity_id
_entity_poly.type
_entity_poly.pdbx_seq_one_letter_code
_entity_poly.pdbx_strand_id
1 'polypeptide(L)'
;MYQHILVPIDDSELAIDIASKAVAFAKALGARITFLHARPDYGATGNGALVRVMSPRDFADQADGTARAVLARAESEARDESVAFESIAKTSDRPYEAIIDTAEERGCDLIFMASHGRRGLKELLVGTQTQKVLAHTTIPVLVALVENSAQSTEMNKAINIIRGEHQSMAAVVHGLKHILRQARETGKPADIRLLRAMIHYFLAFRRVLHHPKEEGYLFARLRARAPKSEELVSRLEAQHHELGALLEALETAFNGYQTARDADHLNQLTQAVDRYSRLQWEHIKIEEKCIWPECRAYLTSEDWKEIANAFEQNGDPRFDKDREAGFDHLFSSIMNMYERSERGQGGHV
;
A
#
# COMPACT_ATOMS: atom_id res chain seq x y z
N MET A 1 -13.55 -19.99 17.85
CA MET A 1 -12.73 -19.63 16.67
C MET A 1 -12.73 -18.11 16.61
N TYR A 2 -11.59 -17.46 16.37
CA TYR A 2 -11.52 -15.99 16.32
C TYR A 2 -12.42 -15.45 15.20
N GLN A 3 -13.11 -14.33 15.46
CA GLN A 3 -14.08 -13.71 14.55
C GLN A 3 -13.70 -12.28 14.20
N HIS A 4 -12.91 -11.60 15.04
CA HIS A 4 -12.54 -10.22 14.81
C HIS A 4 -11.11 -9.92 15.27
N ILE A 5 -10.27 -9.60 14.30
CA ILE A 5 -8.83 -9.49 14.49
C ILE A 5 -8.41 -8.02 14.43
N LEU A 6 -7.75 -7.53 15.49
CA LEU A 6 -7.04 -6.24 15.44
C LEU A 6 -5.65 -6.45 14.83
N VAL A 7 -5.31 -5.65 13.82
CA VAL A 7 -4.00 -5.66 13.17
C VAL A 7 -3.38 -4.27 13.29
N PRO A 8 -2.49 -4.01 14.28
CA PRO A 8 -1.74 -2.77 14.32
C PRO A 8 -0.70 -2.72 13.19
N ILE A 9 -0.71 -1.62 12.45
CA ILE A 9 0.18 -1.36 11.32
C ILE A 9 0.92 -0.03 11.52
N ASP A 10 2.22 -0.05 11.25
CA ASP A 10 3.04 1.15 11.13
C ASP A 10 3.41 1.39 9.66
N ASP A 11 4.28 2.36 9.39
CA ASP A 11 4.81 2.65 8.06
C ASP A 11 6.09 1.85 7.74
N SER A 12 6.42 0.82 8.54
CA SER A 12 7.57 -0.01 8.24
C SER A 12 7.26 -0.95 7.08
N GLU A 13 8.30 -1.32 6.31
CA GLU A 13 8.19 -2.37 5.29
C GLU A 13 7.61 -3.67 5.84
N LEU A 14 7.81 -3.93 7.14
CA LEU A 14 7.32 -5.11 7.78
C LEU A 14 5.79 -5.12 7.96
N ALA A 15 5.18 -3.94 8.12
CA ALA A 15 3.73 -3.83 8.24
C ALA A 15 3.01 -4.34 6.98
N ILE A 16 3.62 -4.20 5.80
CA ILE A 16 3.10 -4.69 4.52
C ILE A 16 2.95 -6.22 4.53
N ASP A 17 4.00 -6.94 4.93
CA ASP A 17 3.97 -8.40 5.03
C ASP A 17 3.00 -8.88 6.11
N ILE A 18 2.95 -8.17 7.24
CA ILE A 18 2.08 -8.50 8.36
C ILE A 18 0.60 -8.29 8.01
N ALA A 19 0.26 -7.21 7.31
CA ALA A 19 -1.10 -7.00 6.81
C ALA A 19 -1.54 -8.13 5.88
N SER A 20 -0.69 -8.53 4.92
CA SER A 20 -1.00 -9.64 4.00
C SER A 20 -1.18 -10.98 4.73
N LYS A 21 -0.29 -11.31 5.69
CA LYS A 21 -0.42 -12.51 6.54
C LYS A 21 -1.71 -12.48 7.37
N ALA A 22 -2.06 -11.33 7.94
CA ALA A 22 -3.27 -11.18 8.73
C ALA A 22 -4.54 -11.32 7.86
N VAL A 23 -4.55 -10.76 6.64
CA VAL A 23 -5.64 -10.92 5.67
C VAL A 23 -5.81 -12.39 5.27
N ALA A 24 -4.72 -13.08 4.92
CA ALA A 24 -4.77 -14.50 4.59
C ALA A 24 -5.30 -15.35 5.77
N PHE A 25 -4.88 -15.03 6.99
CA PHE A 25 -5.34 -15.70 8.20
C PHE A 25 -6.84 -15.42 8.47
N ALA A 26 -7.27 -14.16 8.38
CA ALA A 26 -8.68 -13.79 8.56
C ALA A 26 -9.58 -14.45 7.53
N LYS A 27 -9.15 -14.49 6.25
CA LYS A 27 -9.86 -15.17 5.16
C LYS A 27 -10.07 -16.65 5.45
N ALA A 28 -9.04 -17.34 5.94
CA ALA A 28 -9.14 -18.76 6.29
C ALA A 28 -10.13 -19.03 7.44
N LEU A 29 -10.34 -18.05 8.33
CA LEU A 29 -11.27 -18.14 9.45
C LEU A 29 -12.67 -17.57 9.15
N GLY A 30 -12.86 -16.87 8.03
CA GLY A 30 -14.06 -16.05 7.80
C GLY A 30 -14.19 -14.88 8.80
N ALA A 31 -13.07 -14.43 9.37
CA ALA A 31 -13.03 -13.34 10.33
C ALA A 31 -12.97 -11.97 9.65
N ARG A 32 -13.37 -10.92 10.37
CA ARG A 32 -13.17 -9.52 9.95
C ARG A 32 -11.91 -8.92 10.60
N ILE A 33 -11.39 -7.86 10.01
CA ILE A 33 -10.19 -7.16 10.49
C ILE A 33 -10.51 -5.73 10.94
N THR A 34 -9.87 -5.25 12.01
CA THR A 34 -9.68 -3.82 12.25
C THR A 34 -8.20 -3.49 12.10
N PHE A 35 -7.85 -2.69 11.10
CA PHE A 35 -6.51 -2.14 10.96
C PHE A 35 -6.37 -0.91 11.86
N LEU A 36 -5.28 -0.84 12.63
CA LEU A 36 -4.99 0.29 13.51
C LEU A 36 -3.64 0.90 13.18
N HIS A 37 -3.63 2.19 12.84
CA HIS A 37 -2.41 2.97 12.81
C HIS A 37 -2.33 3.89 14.03
N ALA A 38 -1.44 3.54 14.98
CA ALA A 38 -1.17 4.36 16.15
C ALA A 38 0.06 5.26 15.88
N ARG A 39 -0.14 6.59 15.92
CA ARG A 39 0.93 7.57 15.70
C ARG A 39 1.22 8.37 16.98
N PRO A 40 2.48 8.68 17.30
CA PRO A 40 2.80 9.59 18.39
C PRO A 40 2.39 11.03 18.03
N ASP A 41 2.17 11.89 19.04
CA ASP A 41 1.88 13.30 18.80
C ASP A 41 3.15 14.08 18.44
N TYR A 42 3.57 13.98 17.17
CA TYR A 42 4.73 14.70 16.65
C TYR A 42 4.61 16.23 16.73
N GLY A 43 3.41 16.77 16.96
CA GLY A 43 3.23 18.21 17.11
C GLY A 43 3.47 18.71 18.53
N ALA A 44 3.78 17.81 19.47
CA ALA A 44 4.18 18.16 20.83
C ALA A 44 5.70 18.36 20.99
N THR A 45 6.53 18.04 19.98
CA THR A 45 8.01 18.10 20.10
C THR A 45 8.74 18.56 18.83
N GLY A 46 9.92 19.18 19.01
CA GLY A 46 10.88 19.50 17.93
C GLY A 46 10.35 20.38 16.79
N ASN A 47 10.81 20.11 15.56
CA ASN A 47 10.38 20.83 14.35
C ASN A 47 8.88 20.64 14.04
N GLY A 48 8.26 19.54 14.48
CA GLY A 48 6.82 19.28 14.32
C GLY A 48 5.95 20.26 15.12
N ALA A 49 6.42 20.67 16.31
CA ALA A 49 5.78 21.73 17.07
C ALA A 49 5.87 23.09 16.36
N LEU A 50 7.01 23.39 15.70
CA LEU A 50 7.18 24.64 14.96
C LEU A 50 6.27 24.70 13.73
N VAL A 51 6.19 23.63 12.93
CA VAL A 51 5.28 23.56 11.78
C VAL A 51 3.82 23.59 12.22
N ARG A 52 3.45 22.91 13.32
CA ARG A 52 2.10 23.01 13.92
C ARG A 52 1.73 24.45 14.28
N VAL A 53 2.67 25.25 14.76
CA VAL A 53 2.43 26.67 15.11
C VAL A 53 2.37 27.55 13.86
N MET A 54 3.29 27.36 12.92
CA MET A 54 3.43 28.23 11.74
C MET A 54 2.40 27.93 10.64
N SER A 55 2.07 26.65 10.44
CA SER A 55 1.03 26.19 9.51
C SER A 55 0.27 24.99 10.09
N PRO A 56 -0.68 25.23 11.02
CA PRO A 56 -1.45 24.17 11.67
C PRO A 56 -2.21 23.27 10.68
N ARG A 57 -2.69 23.85 9.57
CA ARG A 57 -3.42 23.11 8.53
C ARG A 57 -2.50 22.15 7.77
N ASP A 58 -1.34 22.61 7.34
CA ASP A 58 -0.40 21.78 6.58
C ASP A 58 0.15 20.65 7.45
N PHE A 59 0.40 20.92 8.74
CA PHE A 59 0.80 19.89 9.70
C PHE A 59 -0.26 18.80 9.85
N ALA A 60 -1.53 19.19 10.03
CA ALA A 60 -2.64 18.24 10.16
C ALA A 60 -2.86 17.45 8.87
N ASP A 61 -2.86 18.11 7.72
CA ASP A 61 -3.00 17.48 6.41
C ASP A 61 -1.88 16.48 6.14
N GLN A 62 -0.62 16.82 6.46
CA GLN A 62 0.50 15.92 6.26
C GLN A 62 0.41 14.69 7.17
N ALA A 63 0.19 14.91 8.47
CA ALA A 63 0.10 13.83 9.45
C ALA A 63 -1.07 12.88 9.14
N ASP A 64 -2.23 13.42 8.75
CA ASP A 64 -3.40 12.64 8.39
C ASP A 64 -3.22 11.92 7.05
N GLY A 65 -2.55 12.56 6.09
CA GLY A 65 -2.24 11.97 4.79
C GLY A 65 -1.38 10.72 4.90
N THR A 66 -0.33 10.77 5.73
CA THR A 66 0.53 9.60 5.98
C THR A 66 -0.24 8.46 6.65
N ALA A 67 -1.07 8.77 7.66
CA ALA A 67 -1.87 7.75 8.32
C ALA A 67 -2.87 7.08 7.36
N ARG A 68 -3.54 7.89 6.53
CA ARG A 68 -4.44 7.40 5.47
C ARG A 68 -3.70 6.55 4.45
N ALA A 69 -2.50 6.94 4.04
CA ALA A 69 -1.69 6.18 3.10
C ALA A 69 -1.34 4.78 3.64
N VAL A 70 -0.91 4.69 4.90
CA VAL A 70 -0.60 3.40 5.55
C VAL A 70 -1.85 2.51 5.61
N LEU A 71 -2.98 3.06 6.04
CA LEU A 71 -4.24 2.30 6.14
C LEU A 71 -4.73 1.88 4.75
N ALA A 72 -4.74 2.77 3.76
CA ALA A 72 -5.21 2.49 2.41
C ALA A 72 -4.45 1.33 1.75
N ARG A 73 -3.15 1.17 2.02
CA ARG A 73 -2.34 0.02 1.56
C ARG A 73 -2.81 -1.29 2.20
N ALA A 74 -3.12 -1.30 3.49
CA ALA A 74 -3.63 -2.50 4.17
C ALA A 74 -5.07 -2.84 3.76
N GLU A 75 -5.90 -1.80 3.54
CA GLU A 75 -7.28 -1.95 3.08
C GLU A 75 -7.39 -2.54 1.68
N SER A 76 -6.46 -2.18 0.78
CA SER A 76 -6.48 -2.68 -0.59
C SER A 76 -6.29 -4.20 -0.64
N GLU A 77 -5.39 -4.74 0.19
CA GLU A 77 -5.20 -6.18 0.37
C GLU A 77 -6.48 -6.87 0.86
N ALA A 78 -7.08 -6.35 1.94
CA ALA A 78 -8.30 -6.93 2.50
C ALA A 78 -9.46 -6.89 1.50
N ARG A 79 -9.56 -5.81 0.71
CA ARG A 79 -10.57 -5.65 -0.33
C ARG A 79 -10.39 -6.66 -1.46
N ASP A 80 -9.17 -6.86 -1.93
CA ASP A 80 -8.86 -7.80 -3.02
C ASP A 80 -9.14 -9.25 -2.60
N GLU A 81 -8.89 -9.58 -1.34
CA GLU A 81 -9.17 -10.89 -0.77
C GLU A 81 -10.61 -11.05 -0.24
N SER A 82 -11.47 -10.02 -0.41
CA SER A 82 -12.87 -9.99 0.05
C SER A 82 -13.05 -10.23 1.55
N VAL A 83 -12.09 -9.78 2.36
CA VAL A 83 -12.15 -9.81 3.83
C VAL A 83 -12.82 -8.53 4.33
N ALA A 84 -13.81 -8.64 5.21
CA ALA A 84 -14.46 -7.47 5.81
C ALA A 84 -13.47 -6.72 6.73
N PHE A 85 -13.41 -5.39 6.61
CA PHE A 85 -12.47 -4.59 7.39
C PHE A 85 -13.05 -3.23 7.87
N GLU A 86 -12.43 -2.70 8.93
CA GLU A 86 -12.50 -1.30 9.39
C GLU A 86 -11.06 -0.79 9.58
N SER A 87 -10.84 0.51 9.42
CA SER A 87 -9.54 1.15 9.64
C SER A 87 -9.65 2.30 10.63
N ILE A 88 -8.69 2.39 11.54
CA ILE A 88 -8.65 3.40 12.62
C ILE A 88 -7.26 4.03 12.67
N ALA A 89 -7.21 5.36 12.66
CA ALA A 89 -6.00 6.12 12.98
C ALA A 89 -6.16 6.76 14.37
N LYS A 90 -5.25 6.47 15.30
CA LYS A 90 -5.28 7.01 16.68
C LYS A 90 -3.97 7.74 16.97
N THR A 91 -4.06 8.99 17.43
CA THR A 91 -2.90 9.70 17.97
C THR A 91 -2.71 9.31 19.44
N SER A 92 -1.56 8.73 19.78
CA SER A 92 -1.22 8.34 21.16
C SER A 92 0.30 8.25 21.33
N ASP A 93 0.79 8.84 22.42
CA ASP A 93 2.20 8.71 22.84
C ASP A 93 2.49 7.35 23.51
N ARG A 94 1.45 6.52 23.69
CA ARG A 94 1.53 5.17 24.26
C ARG A 94 0.88 4.18 23.28
N PRO A 95 1.58 3.77 22.21
CA PRO A 95 0.99 2.95 21.15
C PRO A 95 0.43 1.62 21.64
N TYR A 96 1.10 0.93 22.56
CA TYR A 96 0.57 -0.33 23.12
C TYR A 96 -0.78 -0.16 23.84
N GLU A 97 -1.01 0.97 24.53
CA GLU A 97 -2.31 1.24 25.17
C GLU A 97 -3.35 1.50 24.10
N ALA A 98 -3.03 2.32 23.09
CA ALA A 98 -3.93 2.55 21.97
C ALA A 98 -4.32 1.25 21.25
N ILE A 99 -3.41 0.27 21.14
CA ILE A 99 -3.69 -1.06 20.59
C ILE A 99 -4.69 -1.82 21.46
N ILE A 100 -4.43 -1.92 22.76
CA ILE A 100 -5.31 -2.66 23.69
C ILE A 100 -6.68 -2.00 23.77
N ASP A 101 -6.73 -0.69 23.98
CA ASP A 101 -7.98 0.08 24.08
C ASP A 101 -8.82 -0.10 22.81
N THR A 102 -8.21 -0.01 21.63
CA THR A 102 -8.94 -0.17 20.37
C THR A 102 -9.45 -1.60 20.20
N ALA A 103 -8.65 -2.60 20.60
CA ALA A 103 -9.06 -4.01 20.56
C ALA A 103 -10.31 -4.22 21.42
N GLU A 104 -10.32 -3.68 22.64
CA GLU A 104 -11.44 -3.76 23.58
C GLU A 104 -12.66 -2.97 23.08
N GLU A 105 -12.48 -1.71 22.68
CA GLU A 105 -13.53 -0.82 22.16
C GLU A 105 -14.27 -1.41 20.95
N ARG A 106 -13.56 -2.16 20.10
CA ARG A 106 -14.13 -2.76 18.88
C ARG A 106 -14.54 -4.22 19.03
N GLY A 107 -14.34 -4.80 20.22
CA GLY A 107 -14.69 -6.20 20.50
C GLY A 107 -13.84 -7.20 19.71
N CYS A 108 -12.56 -6.88 19.49
CA CYS A 108 -11.63 -7.80 18.85
C CYS A 108 -11.35 -8.98 19.79
N ASP A 109 -11.31 -10.19 19.25
CA ASP A 109 -11.02 -11.42 20.00
C ASP A 109 -9.61 -11.98 19.72
N LEU A 110 -8.84 -11.30 18.87
CA LEU A 110 -7.43 -11.57 18.61
C LEU A 110 -6.70 -10.26 18.27
N ILE A 111 -5.47 -10.11 18.78
CA ILE A 111 -4.53 -9.09 18.31
C ILE A 111 -3.44 -9.80 17.49
N PHE A 112 -3.36 -9.50 16.19
CA PHE A 112 -2.35 -10.06 15.30
C PHE A 112 -1.21 -9.05 15.14
N MET A 113 -0.06 -9.34 15.74
CA MET A 113 1.08 -8.42 15.77
C MET A 113 2.29 -8.95 15.03
N ALA A 114 3.04 -8.02 14.45
CA ALA A 114 4.41 -8.25 14.05
C ALA A 114 5.29 -8.53 15.29
N SER A 115 6.32 -9.36 15.11
CA SER A 115 7.35 -9.52 16.15
C SER A 115 8.01 -8.19 16.51
N HIS A 116 8.22 -7.28 15.56
CA HIS A 116 8.77 -5.94 15.74
C HIS A 116 8.12 -4.92 14.80
N GLY A 117 8.45 -3.64 14.95
CA GLY A 117 8.04 -2.57 14.03
C GLY A 117 9.21 -1.65 13.68
N ARG A 118 8.93 -0.39 13.32
CA ARG A 118 9.91 0.61 12.83
C ARG A 118 11.23 0.73 13.61
N ARG A 119 11.20 0.52 14.94
CA ARG A 119 12.37 0.69 15.84
C ARG A 119 12.98 -0.63 16.33
N GLY A 120 12.63 -1.77 15.74
CA GLY A 120 13.19 -3.06 16.13
C GLY A 120 14.71 -3.08 15.92
N LEU A 121 15.47 -3.27 17.00
CA LEU A 121 16.89 -3.62 16.90
C LEU A 121 16.98 -4.99 16.24
N LYS A 122 17.82 -5.14 15.19
CA LYS A 122 18.00 -6.41 14.45
C LYS A 122 18.36 -7.61 15.34
N GLU A 123 18.80 -7.37 16.57
CA GLU A 123 19.24 -8.36 17.57
C GLU A 123 18.16 -8.79 18.58
N LEU A 124 17.05 -8.05 18.70
CA LEU A 124 15.95 -8.43 19.59
C LEU A 124 14.98 -9.39 18.86
N LEU A 125 14.43 -10.35 19.60
CA LEU A 125 13.48 -11.37 19.10
C LEU A 125 12.01 -10.89 19.15
N VAL A 126 11.69 -9.92 20.02
CA VAL A 126 10.37 -9.27 20.09
C VAL A 126 10.52 -7.78 20.41
N GLY A 127 9.76 -6.93 19.70
CA GLY A 127 9.79 -5.48 19.79
C GLY A 127 9.06 -4.95 21.01
N THR A 128 9.45 -3.74 21.41
CA THR A 128 9.00 -3.13 22.67
C THR A 128 7.48 -2.94 22.76
N GLN A 129 6.80 -2.65 21.64
CA GLN A 129 5.33 -2.54 21.65
C GLN A 129 4.67 -3.91 21.79
N THR A 130 5.13 -4.91 21.03
CA THR A 130 4.61 -6.29 21.10
C THR A 130 4.79 -6.88 22.50
N GLN A 131 5.95 -6.69 23.14
CA GLN A 131 6.19 -7.09 24.53
C GLN A 131 5.23 -6.41 25.50
N LYS A 132 4.99 -5.11 25.34
CA LYS A 132 4.07 -4.37 26.21
C LYS A 132 2.63 -4.84 26.02
N VAL A 133 2.19 -5.09 24.79
CA VAL A 133 0.84 -5.65 24.54
C VAL A 133 0.71 -7.02 25.21
N LEU A 134 1.65 -7.94 24.95
CA LEU A 134 1.68 -9.27 25.57
C LEU A 134 1.62 -9.24 27.10
N ALA A 135 2.27 -8.24 27.71
CA ALA A 135 2.32 -8.11 29.17
C ALA A 135 1.04 -7.49 29.79
N HIS A 136 0.22 -6.76 29.01
CA HIS A 136 -0.86 -5.93 29.55
C HIS A 136 -2.25 -6.28 29.02
N THR A 137 -2.38 -7.09 27.97
CA THR A 137 -3.69 -7.46 27.42
C THR A 137 -4.20 -8.79 27.98
N THR A 138 -5.51 -8.92 28.03
CA THR A 138 -6.20 -10.21 28.25
C THR A 138 -6.68 -10.85 26.94
N ILE A 139 -6.64 -10.10 25.82
CA ILE A 139 -7.04 -10.57 24.50
C ILE A 139 -5.90 -11.44 23.94
N PRO A 140 -6.19 -12.62 23.37
CA PRO A 140 -5.17 -13.45 22.74
C PRO A 140 -4.32 -12.65 21.74
N VAL A 141 -3.01 -12.87 21.77
CA VAL A 141 -2.05 -12.21 20.85
C VAL A 141 -1.37 -13.26 19.99
N LEU A 142 -1.49 -13.12 18.68
CA LEU A 142 -0.73 -13.91 17.71
C LEU A 142 0.44 -13.07 17.20
N VAL A 143 1.66 -13.52 17.48
CA VAL A 143 2.88 -12.84 17.02
C VAL A 143 3.43 -13.56 15.79
N ALA A 144 3.42 -12.86 14.65
CA ALA A 144 4.02 -13.36 13.43
C ALA A 144 5.54 -13.12 13.44
N LEU A 145 6.29 -14.22 13.40
CA LEU A 145 7.73 -14.19 13.21
C LEU A 145 8.07 -13.84 11.76
N VAL A 146 9.18 -13.13 11.62
CA VAL A 146 9.72 -12.70 10.34
C VAL A 146 11.11 -13.31 10.28
N GLU A 147 11.35 -14.16 9.29
CA GLU A 147 12.59 -14.94 9.20
C GLU A 147 13.82 -14.03 9.08
N ASN A 148 14.83 -14.31 9.91
CA ASN A 148 15.97 -13.41 10.18
C ASN A 148 17.30 -13.98 9.66
N SER A 149 17.31 -14.68 8.53
CA SER A 149 18.55 -15.04 7.82
C SER A 149 19.00 -13.89 6.91
N ALA A 150 20.29 -13.64 6.73
CA ALA A 150 20.76 -12.52 5.90
C ALA A 150 20.20 -12.55 4.47
N GLN A 151 20.04 -13.75 3.88
CA GLN A 151 19.38 -13.94 2.60
C GLN A 151 17.88 -13.65 2.67
N SER A 152 17.19 -14.12 3.72
CA SER A 152 15.76 -13.81 3.90
C SER A 152 15.53 -12.33 4.16
N THR A 153 16.45 -11.61 4.79
CA THR A 153 16.34 -10.17 5.05
C THR A 153 16.39 -9.35 3.77
N GLU A 154 17.42 -9.50 2.93
CA GLU A 154 17.52 -8.72 1.68
C GLU A 154 16.42 -9.10 0.67
N MET A 155 16.09 -10.39 0.58
CA MET A 155 14.98 -10.87 -0.24
C MET A 155 13.63 -10.29 0.22
N ASN A 156 13.33 -10.36 1.52
CA ASN A 156 12.06 -9.86 2.04
C ASN A 156 11.96 -8.35 1.89
N LYS A 157 13.07 -7.63 2.05
CA LYS A 157 13.15 -6.19 1.80
C LYS A 157 12.79 -5.85 0.35
N ALA A 158 13.46 -6.46 -0.62
CA ALA A 158 13.17 -6.23 -2.04
C ALA A 158 11.71 -6.55 -2.41
N ILE A 159 11.18 -7.68 -1.92
CA ILE A 159 9.78 -8.07 -2.18
C ILE A 159 8.78 -7.15 -1.49
N ASN A 160 9.06 -6.70 -0.26
CA ASN A 160 8.17 -5.80 0.48
C ASN A 160 8.11 -4.41 -0.15
N ILE A 161 9.20 -3.94 -0.76
CA ILE A 161 9.19 -2.70 -1.55
C ILE A 161 8.16 -2.83 -2.67
N ILE A 162 8.32 -3.80 -3.58
CA ILE A 162 7.39 -4.00 -4.71
C ILE A 162 5.95 -4.25 -4.23
N ARG A 163 5.75 -5.06 -3.18
CA ARG A 163 4.42 -5.28 -2.62
C ARG A 163 3.78 -3.99 -2.12
N GLY A 164 4.54 -3.11 -1.45
CA GLY A 164 4.04 -1.80 -1.03
C GLY A 164 3.65 -0.91 -2.21
N GLU A 165 4.38 -1.01 -3.32
CA GLU A 165 4.04 -0.34 -4.58
C GLU A 165 2.71 -0.88 -5.16
N HIS A 166 2.53 -2.20 -5.21
CA HIS A 166 1.29 -2.86 -5.63
C HIS A 166 0.10 -2.42 -4.76
N GLN A 167 0.27 -2.43 -3.44
CA GLN A 167 -0.78 -2.01 -2.50
C GLN A 167 -1.18 -0.54 -2.70
N SER A 168 -0.22 0.33 -3.01
CA SER A 168 -0.48 1.73 -3.32
C SER A 168 -1.26 1.87 -4.63
N MET A 169 -0.85 1.16 -5.67
CA MET A 169 -1.57 1.12 -6.95
C MET A 169 -3.00 0.59 -6.77
N ALA A 170 -3.17 -0.48 -5.99
CA ALA A 170 -4.47 -1.04 -5.65
C ALA A 170 -5.37 -0.02 -4.95
N ALA A 171 -4.85 0.68 -3.95
CA ALA A 171 -5.58 1.74 -3.25
C ALA A 171 -6.04 2.87 -4.20
N VAL A 172 -5.17 3.33 -5.11
CA VAL A 172 -5.52 4.38 -6.09
C VAL A 172 -6.61 3.90 -7.05
N VAL A 173 -6.51 2.67 -7.58
CA VAL A 173 -7.55 2.14 -8.48
C VAL A 173 -8.88 1.96 -7.76
N HIS A 174 -8.88 1.43 -6.53
CA HIS A 174 -10.10 1.29 -5.73
C HIS A 174 -10.76 2.64 -5.50
N GLY A 175 -9.98 3.66 -5.14
CA GLY A 175 -10.46 5.05 -5.01
C GLY A 175 -11.04 5.59 -6.33
N LEU A 176 -10.34 5.38 -7.44
CA LEU A 176 -10.78 5.81 -8.77
C LEU A 176 -12.12 5.18 -9.17
N LYS A 177 -12.24 3.86 -9.03
CA LYS A 177 -13.49 3.12 -9.31
C LYS A 177 -14.62 3.58 -8.39
N HIS A 178 -14.31 3.84 -7.12
CA HIS A 178 -15.30 4.33 -6.16
C HIS A 178 -15.88 5.69 -6.57
N ILE A 179 -15.03 6.66 -6.88
CA ILE A 179 -15.44 8.02 -7.28
C ILE A 179 -16.30 7.96 -8.55
N LEU A 180 -15.87 7.18 -9.55
CA LEU A 180 -16.61 7.07 -10.81
C LEU A 180 -17.97 6.39 -10.60
N ARG A 181 -18.04 5.37 -9.74
CA ARG A 181 -19.31 4.75 -9.35
C ARG A 181 -20.22 5.75 -8.64
N GLN A 182 -19.74 6.48 -7.64
CA GLN A 182 -20.52 7.51 -6.95
C GLN A 182 -21.06 8.57 -7.92
N ALA A 183 -20.23 9.04 -8.86
CA ALA A 183 -20.66 10.02 -9.84
C ALA A 183 -21.80 9.49 -10.72
N ARG A 184 -21.77 8.21 -11.08
CA ARG A 184 -22.85 7.54 -11.82
C ARG A 184 -24.12 7.36 -10.99
N GLU A 185 -23.99 6.96 -9.73
CA GLU A 185 -25.12 6.69 -8.84
C GLU A 185 -25.83 7.96 -8.37
N THR A 186 -25.07 9.03 -8.10
CA THR A 186 -25.60 10.29 -7.58
C THR A 186 -25.93 11.32 -8.67
N GLY A 187 -25.41 11.13 -9.89
CA GLY A 187 -25.47 12.11 -10.97
C GLY A 187 -24.61 13.36 -10.73
N LYS A 188 -23.87 13.44 -9.62
CA LYS A 188 -22.94 14.54 -9.36
C LYS A 188 -21.62 14.29 -10.12
N PRO A 189 -21.03 15.32 -10.75
CA PRO A 189 -19.76 15.14 -11.45
C PRO A 189 -18.63 14.81 -10.47
N ALA A 190 -17.74 13.90 -10.88
CA ALA A 190 -16.56 13.54 -10.10
C ALA A 190 -15.57 14.72 -9.99
N ASP A 191 -14.79 14.75 -8.90
CA ASP A 191 -13.75 15.78 -8.71
C ASP A 191 -12.60 15.59 -9.71
N ILE A 192 -12.55 16.46 -10.72
CA ILE A 192 -11.53 16.47 -11.76
C ILE A 192 -10.11 16.62 -11.20
N ARG A 193 -9.90 17.38 -10.12
CA ARG A 193 -8.57 17.54 -9.54
C ARG A 193 -8.09 16.22 -8.95
N LEU A 194 -8.98 15.51 -8.25
CA LEU A 194 -8.69 14.21 -7.66
C LEU A 194 -8.45 13.15 -8.74
N LEU A 195 -9.33 13.06 -9.73
CA LEU A 195 -9.16 12.14 -10.87
C LEU A 195 -7.83 12.37 -11.59
N ARG A 196 -7.47 13.62 -11.87
CA ARG A 196 -6.19 13.95 -12.50
C ARG A 196 -4.99 13.53 -11.65
N ALA A 197 -5.04 13.74 -10.33
CA ALA A 197 -3.96 13.32 -9.43
C ALA A 197 -3.81 11.78 -9.41
N MET A 198 -4.91 11.04 -9.34
CA MET A 198 -4.91 9.57 -9.39
C MET A 198 -4.36 9.03 -10.72
N ILE A 199 -4.74 9.62 -11.85
CA ILE A 199 -4.26 9.19 -13.17
C ILE A 199 -2.78 9.53 -13.36
N HIS A 200 -2.38 10.73 -12.94
CA HIS A 200 -0.98 11.15 -12.97
C HIS A 200 -0.09 10.24 -12.13
N TYR A 201 -0.59 9.77 -10.98
CA TYR A 201 0.12 8.80 -10.15
C TYR A 201 0.54 7.57 -10.97
N PHE A 202 -0.37 6.93 -11.73
CA PHE A 202 -0.02 5.77 -12.55
C PHE A 202 1.00 6.08 -13.66
N LEU A 203 0.82 7.21 -14.35
CA LEU A 203 1.69 7.63 -15.46
C LEU A 203 3.13 7.86 -15.00
N ALA A 204 3.30 8.54 -13.87
CA ALA A 204 4.60 8.90 -13.35
C ALA A 204 5.25 7.73 -12.59
N PHE A 205 4.48 6.99 -11.80
CA PHE A 205 5.00 5.94 -10.90
C PHE A 205 5.55 4.75 -11.68
N ARG A 206 4.81 4.26 -12.67
CA ARG A 206 5.18 3.05 -13.42
C ARG A 206 6.42 3.23 -14.28
N ARG A 207 6.56 4.39 -14.93
CA ARG A 207 7.72 4.70 -15.80
C ARG A 207 9.00 4.95 -15.02
N VAL A 208 8.89 5.48 -13.80
CA VAL A 208 10.04 6.01 -13.06
C VAL A 208 10.49 5.07 -11.95
N LEU A 209 9.58 4.34 -11.30
CA LEU A 209 9.90 3.59 -10.08
C LEU A 209 9.69 2.08 -10.20
N HIS A 210 8.58 1.63 -10.78
CA HIS A 210 8.18 0.21 -10.73
C HIS A 210 8.89 -0.65 -11.78
N HIS A 211 8.66 -0.38 -13.07
CA HIS A 211 9.20 -1.20 -14.16
C HIS A 211 10.73 -1.31 -14.19
N PRO A 212 11.51 -0.24 -13.91
CA PRO A 212 12.96 -0.37 -13.84
C PRO A 212 13.45 -1.38 -12.81
N LYS A 213 12.74 -1.52 -11.68
CA LYS A 213 13.07 -2.50 -10.62
C LYS A 213 12.82 -3.92 -11.11
N GLU A 214 11.72 -4.14 -11.81
CA GLU A 214 11.35 -5.46 -12.30
C GLU A 214 12.19 -5.89 -13.49
N GLU A 215 12.20 -5.10 -14.57
CA GLU A 215 12.90 -5.43 -15.81
C GLU A 215 14.43 -5.39 -15.63
N GLY A 216 14.94 -4.32 -15.02
CA GLY A 216 16.37 -4.06 -14.90
C GLY A 216 17.08 -4.96 -13.89
N TYR A 217 16.37 -5.47 -12.88
CA TYR A 217 16.98 -6.23 -11.80
C TYR A 217 16.37 -7.62 -11.64
N LEU A 218 15.09 -7.74 -11.27
CA LEU A 218 14.49 -9.06 -10.98
C LEU A 218 14.47 -9.96 -12.21
N PHE A 219 13.89 -9.49 -13.31
CA PHE A 219 13.74 -10.25 -14.54
C PHE A 219 15.09 -10.54 -15.19
N ALA A 220 15.98 -9.54 -15.23
CA ALA A 220 17.35 -9.70 -15.73
C ALA A 220 18.13 -10.78 -14.96
N ARG A 221 18.07 -10.77 -13.62
CA ARG A 221 18.72 -11.79 -12.79
C ARG A 221 18.05 -13.15 -12.92
N LEU A 222 16.71 -13.20 -12.99
CA LEU A 222 15.97 -14.44 -13.15
C LEU A 222 16.30 -15.12 -14.49
N ARG A 223 16.39 -14.36 -15.60
CA ARG A 223 16.82 -14.90 -16.90
C ARG A 223 18.20 -15.53 -16.85
N ALA A 224 19.15 -14.87 -16.18
CA ALA A 224 20.51 -15.37 -16.04
C ALA A 224 20.60 -16.65 -15.19
N ARG A 225 19.74 -16.80 -14.17
CA ARG A 225 19.75 -17.94 -13.24
C ARG A 225 18.82 -19.09 -13.61
N ALA A 226 17.72 -18.79 -14.31
CA ALA A 226 16.67 -19.73 -14.66
C ALA A 226 16.12 -19.47 -16.09
N PRO A 227 16.86 -19.88 -17.15
CA PRO A 227 16.43 -19.68 -18.54
C PRO A 227 15.07 -20.31 -18.88
N LYS A 228 14.63 -21.32 -18.12
CA LYS A 228 13.30 -21.93 -18.24
C LYS A 228 12.15 -20.94 -17.99
N SER A 229 12.42 -19.83 -17.31
CA SER A 229 11.42 -18.81 -16.96
C SER A 229 11.27 -17.74 -18.04
N GLU A 230 12.01 -17.84 -19.17
CA GLU A 230 12.00 -16.84 -20.24
C GLU A 230 10.61 -16.59 -20.82
N GLU A 231 9.82 -17.63 -21.08
CA GLU A 231 8.46 -17.47 -21.60
C GLU A 231 7.58 -16.65 -20.65
N LEU A 232 7.73 -16.89 -19.34
CA LEU A 232 6.97 -16.18 -18.31
C LEU A 232 7.40 -14.72 -18.20
N VAL A 233 8.71 -14.45 -18.22
CA VAL A 233 9.26 -13.09 -18.16
C VAL A 233 8.89 -12.30 -19.41
N SER A 234 9.06 -12.88 -20.60
CA SER A 234 8.67 -12.28 -21.88
C SER A 234 7.17 -11.94 -21.92
N ARG A 235 6.31 -12.77 -21.32
CA ARG A 235 4.87 -12.49 -21.21
C ARG A 235 4.59 -11.27 -20.35
N LEU A 236 5.29 -11.10 -19.22
CA LEU A 236 5.11 -9.94 -18.34
C LEU A 236 5.59 -8.64 -19.00
N GLU A 237 6.72 -8.66 -19.69
CA GLU A 237 7.19 -7.50 -20.46
C GLU A 237 6.20 -7.13 -21.59
N ALA A 238 5.59 -8.11 -22.25
CA ALA A 238 4.50 -7.84 -23.20
C ALA A 238 3.29 -7.19 -22.51
N GLN A 239 2.92 -7.65 -21.31
CA GLN A 239 1.87 -7.00 -20.51
C GLN A 239 2.26 -5.58 -20.08
N HIS A 240 3.53 -5.28 -19.82
CA HIS A 240 3.98 -3.91 -19.61
C HIS A 240 3.63 -3.03 -20.80
N HIS A 241 3.93 -3.46 -22.03
CA HIS A 241 3.57 -2.69 -23.22
C HIS A 241 2.04 -2.47 -23.33
N GLU A 242 1.24 -3.51 -23.10
CA GLU A 242 -0.22 -3.43 -23.16
C GLU A 242 -0.81 -2.51 -22.09
N LEU A 243 -0.34 -2.61 -20.84
CA LEU A 243 -0.70 -1.67 -19.77
C LEU A 243 -0.35 -0.23 -20.15
N GLY A 244 0.71 -0.02 -20.94
CA GLY A 244 1.09 1.29 -21.46
C GLY A 244 0.00 1.88 -22.35
N ALA A 245 -0.43 1.11 -23.35
CA ALA A 245 -1.50 1.51 -24.27
C ALA A 245 -2.84 1.74 -23.54
N LEU A 246 -3.19 0.90 -22.55
CA LEU A 246 -4.41 1.10 -21.76
C LEU A 246 -4.38 2.38 -20.94
N LEU A 247 -3.20 2.78 -20.45
CA LEU A 247 -3.06 4.01 -19.68
C LEU A 247 -3.17 5.26 -20.57
N GLU A 248 -2.66 5.22 -21.80
CA GLU A 248 -2.88 6.27 -22.81
C GLU A 248 -4.37 6.40 -23.17
N ALA A 249 -5.06 5.26 -23.33
CA ALA A 249 -6.50 5.25 -23.56
C ALA A 249 -7.30 5.80 -22.37
N LEU A 250 -6.85 5.51 -21.14
CA LEU A 250 -7.43 6.05 -19.91
C LEU A 250 -7.26 7.57 -19.84
N GLU A 251 -6.05 8.08 -20.12
CA GLU A 251 -5.78 9.52 -20.17
C GLU A 251 -6.65 10.23 -21.24
N THR A 252 -6.80 9.61 -22.41
CA THR A 252 -7.69 10.10 -23.47
C THR A 252 -9.14 10.19 -23.01
N ALA A 253 -9.65 9.12 -22.38
CA ALA A 253 -11.02 9.10 -21.85
C ALA A 253 -11.22 10.14 -20.73
N PHE A 254 -10.22 10.32 -19.87
CA PHE A 254 -10.24 11.34 -18.83
C PHE A 254 -10.30 12.76 -19.41
N ASN A 255 -9.50 13.06 -20.43
CA ASN A 255 -9.52 14.35 -21.10
C ASN A 255 -10.87 14.65 -21.76
N GLY A 256 -11.50 13.62 -22.36
CA GLY A 256 -12.87 13.71 -22.86
C GLY A 256 -13.87 14.05 -21.74
N TYR A 257 -13.85 13.29 -20.65
CA TYR A 257 -14.73 13.55 -19.49
C TYR A 257 -14.50 14.91 -18.84
N GLN A 258 -13.24 15.34 -18.68
CA GLN A 258 -12.90 16.64 -18.11
C GLN A 258 -13.54 17.80 -18.90
N THR A 259 -13.63 17.65 -20.22
CA THR A 259 -14.15 18.66 -21.15
C THR A 259 -15.68 18.62 -21.20
N ALA A 260 -16.27 17.46 -21.45
CA ALA A 260 -17.70 17.31 -21.70
C ALA A 260 -18.55 17.22 -20.42
N ARG A 261 -18.04 16.50 -19.40
CA ARG A 261 -18.70 16.26 -18.10
C ARG A 261 -20.11 15.66 -18.18
N ASP A 262 -20.37 14.85 -19.20
CA ASP A 262 -21.63 14.14 -19.39
C ASP A 262 -21.54 12.65 -19.01
N ALA A 263 -22.68 11.97 -19.05
CA ALA A 263 -22.80 10.56 -18.69
C ALA A 263 -22.07 9.61 -19.67
N ASP A 264 -22.01 9.97 -20.95
CA ASP A 264 -21.36 9.13 -21.97
C ASP A 264 -19.86 9.11 -21.77
N HIS A 265 -19.24 10.27 -21.55
CA HIS A 265 -17.82 10.36 -21.24
C HIS A 265 -17.48 9.77 -19.87
N LEU A 266 -18.39 9.89 -18.88
CA LEU A 266 -18.22 9.21 -17.60
C LEU A 266 -18.21 7.68 -17.76
N ASN A 267 -19.08 7.15 -18.62
CA ASN A 267 -19.11 5.71 -18.94
C ASN A 267 -17.85 5.28 -19.70
N GLN A 268 -17.36 6.07 -20.66
CA GLN A 268 -16.11 5.78 -21.37
C GLN A 268 -14.91 5.76 -20.42
N LEU A 269 -14.80 6.75 -19.52
CA LEU A 269 -13.77 6.80 -18.50
C LEU A 269 -13.86 5.59 -17.55
N THR A 270 -15.06 5.24 -17.10
CA THR A 270 -15.29 4.06 -16.25
C THR A 270 -14.82 2.77 -16.94
N GLN A 271 -15.17 2.59 -18.21
CA GLN A 271 -14.72 1.42 -18.98
C GLN A 271 -13.21 1.39 -19.19
N ALA A 272 -12.56 2.54 -19.39
CA ALA A 272 -11.11 2.61 -19.51
C ALA A 272 -10.42 2.22 -18.20
N VAL A 273 -10.92 2.71 -17.06
CA VAL A 273 -10.45 2.32 -15.72
C VAL A 273 -10.65 0.83 -15.47
N ASP A 274 -11.80 0.26 -15.84
CA ASP A 274 -12.07 -1.17 -15.66
C ASP A 274 -11.15 -2.06 -16.50
N ARG A 275 -10.86 -1.69 -17.75
CA ARG A 275 -9.92 -2.42 -18.60
C ARG A 275 -8.50 -2.37 -18.03
N TYR A 276 -8.02 -1.18 -17.66
CA TYR A 276 -6.71 -1.00 -17.05
C TYR A 276 -6.58 -1.79 -15.75
N SER A 277 -7.56 -1.65 -14.84
CA SER A 277 -7.63 -2.38 -13.57
C SER A 277 -7.61 -3.89 -13.77
N ARG A 278 -8.34 -4.44 -14.75
CA ARG A 278 -8.34 -5.89 -14.97
C ARG A 278 -6.96 -6.41 -15.34
N LEU A 279 -6.33 -5.80 -16.35
CA LEU A 279 -5.01 -6.23 -16.81
C LEU A 279 -3.95 -6.03 -15.71
N GLN A 280 -4.01 -4.92 -14.98
CA GLN A 280 -3.06 -4.64 -13.90
C GLN A 280 -3.13 -5.70 -12.77
N TRP A 281 -4.33 -6.22 -12.46
CA TRP A 281 -4.48 -7.26 -11.42
C TRP A 281 -4.02 -8.62 -11.95
N GLU A 282 -4.31 -8.94 -13.21
CA GLU A 282 -3.79 -10.16 -13.86
C GLU A 282 -2.26 -10.16 -13.88
N HIS A 283 -1.68 -9.01 -14.17
CA HIS A 283 -0.24 -8.78 -14.21
C HIS A 283 0.43 -8.96 -12.85
N ILE A 284 -0.02 -8.21 -11.83
CA ILE A 284 0.46 -8.33 -10.44
C ILE A 284 0.32 -9.78 -9.95
N LYS A 285 -0.80 -10.44 -10.25
CA LYS A 285 -1.00 -11.84 -9.85
C LYS A 285 0.05 -12.77 -10.44
N ILE A 286 0.46 -12.56 -11.68
CA ILE A 286 1.51 -13.38 -12.32
C ILE A 286 2.86 -13.10 -11.66
N GLU A 287 3.18 -11.85 -11.36
CA GLU A 287 4.42 -11.51 -10.63
C GLU A 287 4.46 -12.21 -9.27
N GLU A 288 3.43 -12.01 -8.45
CA GLU A 288 3.44 -12.48 -7.08
C GLU A 288 3.33 -14.00 -6.96
N LYS A 289 2.52 -14.63 -7.82
CA LYS A 289 2.23 -16.07 -7.72
C LYS A 289 3.13 -16.94 -8.61
N CYS A 290 3.81 -16.37 -9.61
CA CYS A 290 4.65 -17.14 -10.53
C CYS A 290 6.10 -16.66 -10.53
N ILE A 291 6.36 -15.35 -10.72
CA ILE A 291 7.75 -14.84 -10.77
C ILE A 291 8.41 -14.89 -9.41
N TRP A 292 7.77 -14.38 -8.36
CA TRP A 292 8.40 -14.31 -7.05
C TRP A 292 8.82 -15.71 -6.53
N PRO A 293 8.00 -16.77 -6.63
CA PRO A 293 8.45 -18.12 -6.30
C PRO A 293 9.68 -18.58 -7.10
N GLU A 294 9.72 -18.29 -8.40
CA GLU A 294 10.89 -18.59 -9.25
C GLU A 294 12.13 -17.79 -8.82
N CYS A 295 12.00 -16.48 -8.55
CA CYS A 295 13.07 -15.67 -8.01
C CYS A 295 13.58 -16.22 -6.67
N ARG A 296 12.68 -16.60 -5.75
CA ARG A 296 13.05 -17.19 -4.45
C ARG A 296 13.79 -18.52 -4.62
N ALA A 297 13.41 -19.31 -5.62
CA ALA A 297 14.01 -20.62 -5.87
C ALA A 297 15.41 -20.53 -6.51
N TYR A 298 15.66 -19.53 -7.37
CA TYR A 298 16.86 -19.50 -8.22
C TYR A 298 17.84 -18.35 -7.96
N LEU A 299 17.41 -17.26 -7.32
CA LEU A 299 18.30 -16.14 -7.01
C LEU A 299 19.16 -16.41 -5.76
N THR A 300 20.44 -16.09 -5.88
CA THR A 300 21.42 -16.25 -4.80
C THR A 300 21.33 -15.11 -3.78
N SER A 301 21.98 -15.25 -2.63
CA SER A 301 22.03 -14.18 -1.62
C SER A 301 22.69 -12.90 -2.16
N GLU A 302 23.69 -13.02 -3.05
CA GLU A 302 24.33 -11.85 -3.67
C GLU A 302 23.39 -11.16 -4.66
N ASP A 303 22.66 -11.93 -5.47
CA ASP A 303 21.66 -11.36 -6.38
C ASP A 303 20.62 -10.55 -5.57
N TRP A 304 20.11 -11.10 -4.46
CA TRP A 304 19.15 -10.41 -3.60
C TRP A 304 19.70 -9.15 -2.93
N LYS A 305 20.97 -9.17 -2.51
CA LYS A 305 21.63 -8.01 -1.93
C LYS A 305 21.78 -6.88 -2.94
N GLU A 306 22.16 -7.20 -4.17
CA GLU A 306 22.22 -6.22 -5.26
C GLU A 306 20.84 -5.64 -5.58
N ILE A 307 19.82 -6.51 -5.70
CA ILE A 307 18.43 -6.11 -5.95
C ILE A 307 17.92 -5.20 -4.83
N ALA A 308 18.09 -5.58 -3.57
CA ALA A 308 17.63 -4.80 -2.42
C ALA A 308 18.30 -3.41 -2.36
N ASN A 309 19.61 -3.35 -2.59
CA ASN A 309 20.35 -2.07 -2.65
C ASN A 309 19.88 -1.22 -3.83
N ALA A 310 19.66 -1.83 -5.00
CA ALA A 310 19.15 -1.13 -6.16
C ALA A 310 17.74 -0.59 -5.91
N PHE A 311 16.85 -1.37 -5.28
CA PHE A 311 15.48 -0.95 -5.01
C PHE A 311 15.44 0.23 -4.03
N GLU A 312 16.24 0.20 -2.97
CA GLU A 312 16.41 1.34 -2.06
C GLU A 312 16.98 2.60 -2.73
N GLN A 313 17.70 2.43 -3.84
CA GLN A 313 18.28 3.51 -4.64
C GLN A 313 17.44 3.80 -5.90
N ASN A 314 16.25 3.20 -6.03
CA ASN A 314 15.38 3.30 -7.19
C ASN A 314 16.06 2.98 -8.55
N GLY A 315 17.00 2.04 -8.54
CA GLY A 315 17.49 1.35 -9.74
C GLY A 315 18.55 2.07 -10.57
N ASP A 316 19.04 3.26 -10.20
CA ASP A 316 20.19 3.89 -10.87
C ASP A 316 20.99 4.76 -9.87
N PRO A 317 22.33 4.61 -9.78
CA PRO A 317 23.19 5.41 -8.90
C PRO A 317 23.14 6.94 -9.13
N ARG A 318 22.50 7.40 -10.22
CA ARG A 318 22.30 8.80 -10.59
C ARG A 318 20.89 9.31 -10.27
N PHE A 319 20.03 8.49 -9.66
CA PHE A 319 18.63 8.81 -9.39
C PHE A 319 18.41 9.08 -7.90
N ASP A 320 17.63 10.13 -7.62
CA ASP A 320 17.58 10.80 -6.31
C ASP A 320 16.40 10.33 -5.44
N LYS A 321 16.64 10.12 -4.14
CA LYS A 321 15.64 9.74 -3.12
C LYS A 321 14.51 10.77 -3.00
N ASP A 322 14.77 12.00 -3.40
CA ASP A 322 13.80 13.10 -3.40
C ASP A 322 12.57 12.82 -4.29
N ARG A 323 12.68 11.96 -5.31
CA ARG A 323 11.54 11.61 -6.17
C ARG A 323 10.59 10.59 -5.55
N GLU A 324 11.08 9.56 -4.87
CA GLU A 324 10.23 8.58 -4.15
C GLU A 324 9.47 9.25 -3.01
N ALA A 325 10.15 10.11 -2.25
CA ALA A 325 9.49 10.98 -1.28
C ALA A 325 8.40 11.85 -1.94
N GLY A 326 8.63 12.29 -3.18
CA GLY A 326 7.62 12.96 -4.01
C GLY A 326 6.40 12.09 -4.34
N PHE A 327 6.57 10.79 -4.60
CA PHE A 327 5.47 9.85 -4.87
C PHE A 327 4.70 9.46 -3.61
N ASP A 328 5.37 9.20 -2.49
CA ASP A 328 4.70 8.98 -1.21
C ASP A 328 3.92 10.23 -0.76
N HIS A 329 4.48 11.41 -1.01
CA HIS A 329 3.77 12.67 -0.78
C HIS A 329 2.57 12.83 -1.74
N LEU A 330 2.71 12.49 -3.02
CA LEU A 330 1.62 12.50 -3.98
C LEU A 330 0.50 11.52 -3.56
N PHE A 331 0.85 10.31 -3.16
CA PHE A 331 -0.10 9.30 -2.68
C PHE A 331 -0.84 9.79 -1.42
N SER A 332 -0.10 10.29 -0.43
CA SER A 332 -0.69 10.92 0.78
C SER A 332 -1.62 12.10 0.42
N SER A 333 -1.24 12.91 -0.56
CA SER A 333 -2.05 14.02 -1.06
C SER A 333 -3.34 13.52 -1.73
N ILE A 334 -3.27 12.46 -2.54
CA ILE A 334 -4.44 11.81 -3.14
C ILE A 334 -5.38 11.29 -2.05
N MET A 335 -4.85 10.63 -1.01
CA MET A 335 -5.66 10.14 0.11
C MET A 335 -6.37 11.27 0.86
N ASN A 336 -5.70 12.41 1.07
CA ASN A 336 -6.32 13.60 1.67
C ASN A 336 -7.41 14.20 0.79
N MET A 337 -7.17 14.27 -0.52
CA MET A 337 -8.17 14.76 -1.48
C MET A 337 -9.39 13.84 -1.54
N TYR A 338 -9.17 12.52 -1.49
CA TYR A 338 -10.23 11.52 -1.43
C TYR A 338 -11.11 11.70 -0.18
N GLU A 339 -10.52 11.76 1.01
CA GLU A 339 -11.26 11.97 2.26
C GLU A 339 -12.09 13.26 2.22
N ARG A 340 -11.53 14.36 1.69
CA ARG A 340 -12.26 15.63 1.56
C ARG A 340 -13.42 15.53 0.57
N SER A 341 -13.25 14.78 -0.51
CA SER A 341 -14.31 14.53 -1.49
C SER A 341 -15.47 13.80 -0.83
N GLU A 342 -15.19 12.74 -0.06
CA GLU A 342 -16.21 11.97 0.67
C GLU A 342 -16.98 12.85 1.67
N ARG A 343 -16.27 13.64 2.48
CA ARG A 343 -16.90 14.56 3.46
C ARG A 343 -17.73 15.66 2.80
N GLY A 344 -17.25 16.20 1.67
CA GLY A 344 -17.95 17.24 0.91
C GLY A 344 -19.22 16.73 0.21
N GLN A 345 -19.28 15.43 -0.09
CA GLN A 345 -20.47 14.79 -0.66
C GLN A 345 -21.49 14.36 0.43
N GLY A 346 -21.03 14.03 1.63
CA GLY A 346 -21.83 13.62 2.79
C GLY A 346 -22.47 14.77 3.60
N GLY A 347 -22.95 15.83 2.93
CA GLY A 347 -23.60 16.96 3.61
C GLY A 347 -24.70 16.53 4.59
N HIS A 348 -24.48 16.83 5.87
CA HIS A 348 -25.39 16.70 7.03
C HIS A 348 -26.14 15.36 7.18
N VAL A 349 -25.65 14.54 8.11
CA VAL A 349 -26.52 13.78 9.03
C VAL A 349 -26.47 14.46 10.39
#